data_AF-A0A7J4S9N2-F1
#
_entry.id   AF-A0A7J4S9N2-F1
#
_cell.length_a   1.000
_cell.length_b   1.000
_cell.length_c   1.000
_cell.angle_alpha   90.00
_cell.angle_beta   90.00
_cell.angle_gamma   90.00
#
_symmetry.space_group_name_H-M   'P 1'
#
loop_
_entity.id
_entity.type
_entity.pdbx_description
1 polymer ?
#
loop_
_entity_poly.entity_id
_entity_poly.type
_entity_poly.pdbx_seq_one_letter_code
_entity_poly.pdbx_strand_id
1 'polypeptide(L)'
;MRALKSFLAPKSAADTTVVDVRLDVQRVVLEYILNMAVSCLAHADVTPLYEQYIEDPRLSEQDREELARAYLLLQMATVEPEPAPSADA
;
A
#
# COMPACT_ATOMS: atom_id res chain seq x y z
N MET A 1 42.66 -35.98 10.28
CA MET A 1 41.54 -35.03 10.47
C MET A 1 41.82 -33.80 9.61
N ARG A 2 41.03 -33.58 8.55
CA ARG A 2 41.17 -32.42 7.63
C ARG A 2 40.35 -31.26 8.17
N ALA A 3 41.00 -30.16 8.53
CA ALA A 3 40.33 -28.92 8.92
C ALA A 3 39.80 -28.21 7.66
N LEU A 4 38.47 -28.13 7.53
CA LEU A 4 37.80 -27.30 6.54
C LEU A 4 37.88 -25.84 6.99
N LYS A 5 38.87 -25.12 6.48
CA LYS A 5 38.90 -23.66 6.50
C LYS A 5 38.03 -23.13 5.36
N SER A 6 37.46 -21.96 5.60
CA SER A 6 36.65 -21.11 4.70
C SER A 6 35.20 -21.55 4.51
N PHE A 7 34.27 -20.70 4.96
CA PHE A 7 33.00 -20.36 4.28
C PHE A 7 32.27 -19.20 5.00
N LEU A 8 33.00 -18.24 5.56
CA LEU A 8 32.44 -16.95 5.97
C LEU A 8 33.13 -15.86 5.16
N ALA A 9 32.71 -15.74 3.91
CA ALA A 9 32.83 -14.49 3.20
C ALA A 9 31.87 -13.48 3.88
N PRO A 10 32.31 -12.25 4.17
CA PRO A 10 31.41 -11.23 4.70
C PRO A 10 30.32 -10.97 3.66
N LYS A 11 29.05 -11.16 4.05
CA LYS A 11 27.91 -10.78 3.21
C LYS A 11 28.00 -9.28 2.96
N SER A 12 28.15 -8.92 1.69
CA SER A 12 28.34 -7.54 1.24
C SER A 12 27.32 -6.59 1.87
N ALA A 13 27.78 -5.56 2.57
CA ALA A 13 26.93 -4.57 3.23
C ALA A 13 26.05 -3.78 2.23
N ALA A 14 26.46 -3.70 0.97
CA ALA A 14 25.67 -3.04 -0.09
C ALA A 14 24.33 -3.75 -0.33
N ASP A 15 24.29 -5.08 -0.19
CA ASP A 15 23.10 -5.90 -0.44
C ASP A 15 22.03 -5.73 0.65
N THR A 16 22.43 -5.32 1.85
CA THR A 16 21.49 -5.07 2.96
C THR A 16 20.80 -3.71 2.83
N THR A 17 21.52 -2.68 2.39
CA THR A 17 20.98 -1.32 2.26
C THR A 17 19.88 -1.19 1.20
N VAL A 18 19.97 -1.92 0.09
CA VAL A 18 18.97 -1.88 -1.00
C VAL A 18 17.68 -2.60 -0.58
N VAL A 19 17.78 -3.66 0.21
CA VAL A 19 16.61 -4.39 0.74
C VAL A 19 15.88 -3.55 1.79
N ASP A 20 16.60 -2.85 2.66
CA ASP A 20 16.03 -2.00 3.70
C ASP A 20 15.21 -0.84 3.11
N VAL A 21 15.77 -0.12 2.13
CA VAL A 21 15.08 0.99 1.44
C VAL A 21 13.83 0.50 0.70
N ARG A 22 13.88 -0.67 0.07
CA ARG A 22 12.71 -1.26 -0.61
C ARG A 22 11.60 -1.66 0.36
N LEU A 23 11.96 -2.18 1.53
CA LEU A 23 11.00 -2.52 2.59
C LEU A 23 10.36 -1.27 3.19
N ASP A 24 11.11 -0.18 3.30
CA ASP A 24 10.61 1.10 3.79
C ASP A 24 9.60 1.73 2.82
N VAL A 25 9.86 1.69 1.50
CA VAL A 25 8.91 2.20 0.49
C VAL A 25 7.63 1.36 0.40
N GLN A 26 7.73 0.02 0.45
CA GLN A 26 6.54 -0.84 0.49
C GLN A 26 5.69 -0.63 1.74
N ARG A 27 6.30 -0.25 2.87
CA ARG A 27 5.56 0.12 4.08
C ARG A 27 4.74 1.39 3.89
N VAL A 28 5.25 2.37 3.14
CA VAL A 28 4.55 3.65 2.91
C VAL A 28 3.24 3.43 2.15
N VAL A 29 3.26 2.67 1.05
CA VAL A 29 2.05 2.39 0.26
C VAL A 29 1.01 1.64 1.08
N LEU A 30 1.46 0.62 1.82
CA LEU A 30 0.59 -0.16 2.68
C LEU A 30 -0.06 0.70 3.77
N GLU A 31 0.71 1.59 4.40
CA GLU A 31 0.21 2.53 5.40
C GLU A 31 -0.86 3.46 4.84
N TYR A 32 -0.65 3.99 3.63
CA TYR A 32 -1.62 4.85 2.94
C TYR A 32 -2.93 4.13 2.63
N ILE A 33 -2.84 2.91 2.08
CA ILE A 33 -4.01 2.09 1.77
C ILE A 33 -4.77 1.75 3.05
N LEU A 34 -4.08 1.37 4.13
CA LEU A 34 -4.70 1.07 5.41
C LEU A 34 -5.39 2.30 6.01
N ASN A 35 -4.75 3.47 5.96
CA ASN A 35 -5.36 4.68 6.51
C ASN A 35 -6.62 5.12 5.74
N MET A 36 -6.59 5.03 4.39
CA MET A 36 -7.79 5.25 3.59
C MET A 36 -8.87 4.21 3.90
N ALA A 37 -8.53 2.93 3.99
CA ALA A 37 -9.50 1.88 4.30
C ALA A 37 -10.18 2.08 5.66
N VAL A 38 -9.42 2.43 6.70
CA VAL A 38 -9.97 2.75 8.03
C VAL A 38 -10.89 3.98 7.98
N SER A 39 -10.51 5.01 7.22
CA SER A 39 -11.33 6.21 7.05
C SER A 39 -12.64 5.91 6.29
N CYS A 40 -12.59 5.09 5.24
CA CYS A 40 -13.78 4.59 4.55
C CYS A 40 -14.71 3.80 5.49
N LEU A 41 -14.16 2.94 6.36
CA LEU A 41 -14.95 2.21 7.35
C LEU A 41 -15.67 3.15 8.35
N ALA A 42 -15.12 4.35 8.57
CA ALA A 42 -15.76 5.40 9.36
C ALA A 42 -16.73 6.28 8.54
N HIS A 43 -17.06 5.88 7.30
CA HIS A 43 -17.87 6.63 6.34
C HIS A 43 -17.32 8.03 6.01
N ALA A 44 -16.00 8.23 6.14
CA ALA A 44 -15.36 9.46 5.73
C ALA A 44 -15.05 9.46 4.23
N ASP A 45 -15.09 10.66 3.63
CA ASP A 45 -14.55 10.87 2.29
C ASP A 45 -13.02 10.74 2.32
N VAL A 46 -12.50 9.83 1.51
CA VAL A 46 -11.07 9.51 1.42
C VAL A 46 -10.36 10.20 0.26
N THR A 47 -11.08 10.92 -0.60
CA THR A 47 -10.49 11.68 -1.72
C THR A 47 -9.37 12.62 -1.26
N PRO A 48 -9.51 13.39 -0.17
CA PRO A 48 -8.43 14.28 0.29
C PRO A 48 -7.17 13.51 0.72
N LEU A 49 -7.33 12.33 1.32
CA LEU A 49 -6.20 11.47 1.70
C LEU A 49 -5.50 10.93 0.45
N TYR A 50 -6.26 10.47 -0.53
CA TYR A 50 -5.71 9.99 -1.80
C TYR A 50 -4.92 11.09 -2.53
N GLU A 51 -5.48 12.30 -2.65
CA GLU A 51 -4.82 13.45 -3.29
C GLU A 51 -3.51 13.82 -2.58
N GLN A 52 -3.50 13.76 -1.25
CA GLN A 52 -2.28 13.99 -0.47
C GLN A 52 -1.23 12.89 -0.70
N TYR A 53 -1.65 11.62 -0.71
CA TYR A 53 -0.74 10.48 -0.78
C TYR A 53 -0.14 10.29 -2.18
N ILE A 54 -0.92 10.54 -3.24
CA ILE A 54 -0.43 10.40 -4.62
C ILE A 54 0.68 11.41 -4.92
N GLU A 55 0.79 12.52 -4.18
CA GLU A 55 1.84 13.52 -4.35
C GLU A 55 3.16 13.14 -3.67
N ASP A 56 3.22 12.09 -2.84
CA ASP A 56 4.45 11.73 -2.12
C ASP A 56 5.60 11.38 -3.09
N PRO A 57 6.75 12.08 -3.04
CA PRO A 57 7.86 11.88 -3.97
C PRO A 57 8.59 10.53 -3.81
N ARG A 58 8.37 9.82 -2.71
CA ARG A 58 8.94 8.49 -2.45
C ARG A 58 8.23 7.39 -3.25
N LEU A 59 7.02 7.65 -3.75
CA LEU A 59 6.25 6.67 -4.51
C LEU A 59 6.77 6.53 -5.94
N SER A 60 7.07 5.30 -6.33
CA SER A 60 7.29 4.93 -7.72
C SER A 60 6.00 5.00 -8.53
N GLU A 61 6.10 4.90 -9.86
CA GLU A 61 4.92 4.84 -10.73
C GLU A 61 4.03 3.64 -10.40
N GLN A 62 4.64 2.48 -10.11
CA GLN A 62 3.91 1.28 -9.71
C GLN A 62 3.14 1.49 -8.39
N ASP A 63 3.77 2.15 -7.42
CA ASP A 63 3.15 2.45 -6.12
C ASP A 63 1.95 3.38 -6.28
N ARG A 64 2.07 4.39 -7.16
CA ARG A 64 0.98 5.32 -7.49
C ARG A 64 -0.19 4.61 -8.15
N GLU A 65 0.08 3.68 -9.06
CA GLU A 65 -0.98 2.86 -9.66
C GLU A 65 -1.69 1.98 -8.63
N GLU A 66 -0.93 1.35 -7.71
CA GLU A 66 -1.49 0.52 -6.66
C GLU A 66 -2.38 1.34 -5.71
N LEU A 67 -1.93 2.52 -5.32
CA LEU A 67 -2.70 3.46 -4.52
C LEU A 67 -3.97 3.93 -5.24
N ALA A 68 -3.89 4.23 -6.54
CA ALA A 68 -5.04 4.61 -7.35
C ALA A 68 -6.07 3.47 -7.47
N ARG A 69 -5.60 2.23 -7.67
CA ARG A 69 -6.48 1.05 -7.68
C ARG A 69 -7.18 0.86 -6.34
N ALA A 70 -6.45 0.99 -5.23
CA ALA A 70 -7.03 0.90 -3.89
C ALA A 70 -8.10 1.97 -3.65
N TYR A 71 -7.81 3.23 -4.01
CA TYR A 71 -8.78 4.33 -3.90
C TYR A 71 -10.07 4.04 -4.69
N LEU A 72 -9.97 3.59 -5.95
CA LEU A 72 -11.15 3.26 -6.75
C LEU A 72 -11.99 2.13 -6.13
N LEU A 73 -11.34 1.08 -5.62
CA LEU A 73 -12.03 -0.02 -4.95
C LEU A 73 -12.76 0.44 -3.69
N LEU A 74 -12.14 1.34 -2.91
CA LEU A 74 -12.75 1.92 -1.73
C LEU A 74 -13.96 2.82 -2.07
N GLN A 75 -13.88 3.61 -3.13
CA GLN A 75 -15.02 4.40 -3.61
C GLN A 75 -16.17 3.51 -4.08
N MET A 76 -15.88 2.42 -4.77
CA MET A 76 -16.92 1.46 -5.19
C MET A 76 -17.59 0.76 -4.00
N ALA A 77 -16.83 0.47 -2.94
CA ALA A 77 -17.35 -0.19 -1.74
C ALA A 77 -18.22 0.72 -0.86
N THR A 78 -18.10 2.03 -1.00
CA THR A 78 -18.84 3.03 -0.21
C THR A 78 -20.11 3.52 -0.89
N VAL A 79 -20.31 3.20 -2.18
CA VAL A 79 -21.61 3.39 -2.86
C VAL A 79 -22.60 2.39 -2.28
N GLU A 80 -23.53 2.85 -1.44
CA GLU A 80 -24.60 2.00 -0.95
C GLU A 80 -25.39 1.40 -2.12
N PRO A 81 -25.71 0.09 -2.09
CA PRO A 81 -26.56 -0.50 -3.11
C PRO A 81 -27.93 0.15 -3.07
N GLU A 82 -28.41 0.63 -4.22
CA GLU A 82 -29.73 1.24 -4.39
C GLU A 82 -30.81 0.35 -3.74
N PRO A 83 -31.67 0.88 -2.86
CA PRO A 83 -32.72 0.09 -2.25
C PRO A 83 -33.63 -0.48 -3.34
N ALA A 84 -33.85 -1.80 -3.30
CA ALA A 84 -34.69 -2.48 -4.27
C ALA A 84 -36.05 -1.76 -4.41
N PRO A 85 -36.58 -1.58 -5.63
CA PRO A 85 -37.86 -0.91 -5.82
C PRO A 85 -38.92 -1.62 -4.98
N SER A 86 -39.57 -0.88 -4.09
CA SER A 86 -40.65 -1.38 -3.26
C SER A 86 -41.74 -1.96 -4.15
N ALA A 87 -41.87 -3.29 -4.14
CA ALA A 87 -42.95 -3.99 -4.82
C ALA A 87 -44.22 -3.85 -3.97
N ASP A 88 -44.82 -2.67 -3.96
CA ASP A 88 -46.18 -2.43 -3.47
C ASP A 88 -46.85 -1.37 -4.36
N ALA A 89 -47.63 -1.85 -5.33
CA ALA A 89 -48.72 -1.13 -6.00
C ALA A 89 -49.69 -2.14 -6.62
#